data_AF-A0A349HCE8-F1
#
_entry.id   AF-A0A349HCE8-F1
#
_cell.length_a   1.000
_cell.length_b   1.000
_cell.length_c   1.000
_cell.angle_alpha   90.00
_cell.angle_beta   90.00
_cell.angle_gamma   90.00
#
_symmetry.space_group_name_H-M   'P 1'
#
loop_
_entity.id
_entity.type
_entity.pdbx_description
1 polymer ?
#
loop_
_entity_poly.entity_id
_entity_poly.type
_entity_poly.pdbx_seq_one_letter_code
_entity_poly.pdbx_strand_id
1 'polypeptide(L)'
;MLITATYFNGSALQTLSGNWSDIGASSGGVTLASQPGGGDGNDFTLKLFGDSFNNAWNLNFDVAGRGSLRSLLFDGVPGNTVFDICGNNNQWCGGNTGTPGSANGLNFSGFSNTNIAITATYFDALAIGNASPVGDVFTKFKLDFGGNGLAQNAYQFNLDTDNAKTTIVPAVPEPASMSLLGLGLAGLGALRRRKQSV
;
A
#
# COMPACT_ATOMS: atom_id res chain seq x y z
N MET A 1 -6.67 -8.05 -3.41
CA MET A 1 -6.14 -6.95 -2.58
C MET A 1 -7.28 -6.32 -1.81
N LEU A 2 -7.05 -5.76 -0.62
CA LEU A 2 -8.02 -4.97 0.14
C LEU A 2 -7.69 -3.47 -0.01
N ILE A 3 -8.68 -2.66 -0.37
CA ILE A 3 -8.54 -1.20 -0.44
C ILE A 3 -9.31 -0.57 0.71
N THR A 4 -8.69 0.40 1.38
CA THR A 4 -9.31 1.19 2.44
C THR A 4 -9.20 2.68 2.10
N ALA A 5 -10.35 3.32 1.89
CA ALA A 5 -10.48 4.75 1.70
C ALA A 5 -10.81 5.43 3.01
N THR A 6 -10.07 6.48 3.36
CA THR A 6 -10.37 7.36 4.50
C THR A 6 -10.75 8.73 3.98
N TYR A 7 -11.86 9.30 4.44
CA TYR A 7 -12.35 10.61 3.99
C TYR A 7 -12.80 11.47 5.18
N PHE A 8 -12.88 12.77 4.93
CA PHE A 8 -13.47 13.73 5.85
C PHE A 8 -14.99 13.74 5.70
N ASN A 9 -15.71 13.65 6.81
CA ASN A 9 -17.15 13.89 6.88
C ASN A 9 -17.38 15.05 7.87
N GLY A 10 -17.51 16.27 7.34
CA GLY A 10 -17.33 17.47 8.13
C GLY A 10 -15.92 17.52 8.73
N SER A 11 -15.82 17.54 10.07
CA SER A 11 -14.55 17.49 10.81
C SER A 11 -14.10 16.09 11.22
N ALA A 12 -14.94 15.06 11.03
CA ALA A 12 -14.64 13.69 11.44
C ALA A 12 -13.99 12.87 10.31
N LEU A 13 -13.21 11.85 10.66
CA LEU A 13 -12.70 10.86 9.72
C LEU A 13 -13.62 9.63 9.69
N GLN A 14 -13.82 9.08 8.50
CA GLN A 14 -14.52 7.82 8.29
C GLN A 14 -13.75 6.96 7.29
N THR A 15 -13.89 5.63 7.43
CA THR A 15 -13.23 4.66 6.57
C THR A 15 -14.25 3.76 5.87
N LEU A 16 -13.95 3.39 4.63
CA LEU A 16 -14.64 2.35 3.87
C LEU A 16 -13.59 1.41 3.31
N SER A 17 -13.87 0.11 3.37
CA SER A 17 -12.96 -0.91 2.85
C SER A 17 -13.69 -1.89 1.96
N GLY A 18 -12.99 -2.41 0.95
CA GLY A 18 -13.53 -3.41 0.05
C GLY A 18 -12.46 -4.13 -0.74
N ASN A 19 -12.78 -5.34 -1.16
CA ASN A 19 -11.86 -6.18 -1.90
C ASN A 19 -11.77 -5.72 -3.35
N TRP A 20 -10.55 -5.48 -3.80
CA TRP A 20 -10.22 -5.44 -5.21
C TRP A 20 -10.56 -6.78 -5.85
N SER A 21 -11.37 -6.73 -6.90
CA SER A 21 -11.85 -7.90 -7.62
C SER A 21 -11.51 -7.74 -9.10
N ASP A 22 -11.20 -8.86 -9.75
CA ASP A 22 -11.00 -8.88 -11.19
C ASP A 22 -12.35 -8.66 -11.87
N ILE A 23 -12.40 -7.71 -12.80
CA ILE A 23 -13.56 -7.43 -13.66
C ILE A 23 -13.31 -7.92 -15.10
N GLY A 24 -12.14 -8.53 -15.34
CA GLY A 24 -11.70 -9.13 -16.60
C GLY A 24 -10.28 -9.70 -16.46
N ALA A 25 -9.80 -10.46 -17.45
CA ALA A 25 -8.51 -11.18 -17.39
C ALA A 25 -7.26 -10.28 -17.20
N SER A 26 -7.39 -8.99 -17.52
CA SER A 26 -6.35 -7.98 -17.35
C SER A 26 -6.91 -6.72 -16.70
N SER A 27 -8.02 -6.81 -15.97
CA SER A 27 -8.71 -5.63 -15.46
C SER A 27 -9.25 -5.90 -14.08
N GLY A 28 -9.12 -4.91 -13.20
CA GLY A 28 -9.57 -5.01 -11.83
C GLY A 28 -10.25 -3.74 -11.36
N GLY A 29 -11.01 -3.86 -10.30
CA GLY A 29 -11.59 -2.71 -9.65
C GLY A 29 -12.08 -2.98 -8.24
N VAL A 30 -12.26 -1.90 -7.50
CA VAL A 30 -13.05 -1.88 -6.27
C VAL A 30 -14.10 -0.79 -6.39
N THR A 31 -15.28 -1.10 -5.89
CA THR A 31 -16.38 -0.14 -5.71
C THR A 31 -16.76 -0.18 -4.25
N LEU A 32 -16.76 0.98 -3.59
CA LEU A 32 -17.15 1.12 -2.20
C LEU A 32 -18.40 2.00 -2.14
N ALA A 33 -19.45 1.45 -1.55
CA ALA A 33 -20.68 2.17 -1.26
C ALA A 33 -20.75 2.49 0.23
N SER A 34 -21.22 3.68 0.55
CA SER A 34 -21.25 4.22 1.90
C SER A 34 -22.61 4.07 2.60
N GLN A 35 -23.62 3.55 1.89
CA GLN A 35 -24.98 3.22 2.35
C GLN A 35 -25.45 1.90 1.71
N PRO A 36 -26.06 0.96 2.46
CA PRO A 36 -26.81 -0.15 1.87
C PRO A 36 -28.14 0.37 1.29
N GLY A 37 -28.31 0.37 -0.03
CA GLY A 37 -29.61 0.56 -0.68
C GLY A 37 -30.10 2.01 -0.88
N GLY A 38 -29.26 3.04 -0.73
CA GLY A 38 -29.58 4.42 -1.14
C GLY A 38 -29.04 4.72 -2.54
N GLY A 39 -29.78 5.50 -3.34
CA GLY A 39 -29.62 5.62 -4.80
C GLY A 39 -28.20 5.91 -5.32
N ASP A 40 -27.89 5.26 -6.45
CA ASP A 40 -26.75 5.43 -7.37
C ASP A 40 -25.34 4.98 -6.94
N GLY A 41 -25.23 4.18 -5.88
CA GLY A 41 -24.42 2.94 -5.84
C GLY A 41 -22.88 2.98 -5.95
N ASN A 42 -22.21 4.10 -6.23
CA ASN A 42 -20.76 4.16 -6.47
C ASN A 42 -20.10 5.40 -5.83
N ASP A 43 -20.18 5.56 -4.51
CA ASP A 43 -19.56 6.71 -3.82
C ASP A 43 -18.04 6.78 -4.02
N PHE A 44 -17.41 5.62 -4.21
CA PHE A 44 -16.00 5.51 -4.52
C PHE A 44 -15.77 4.36 -5.49
N THR A 45 -14.99 4.61 -6.53
CA THR A 45 -14.54 3.62 -7.50
C THR A 45 -13.06 3.81 -7.77
N LEU A 46 -12.34 2.70 -7.78
CA LEU A 46 -10.97 2.64 -8.24
C LEU A 46 -10.88 1.49 -9.22
N LYS A 47 -10.43 1.75 -10.45
CA LYS A 47 -10.44 0.78 -11.54
C LYS A 47 -9.17 0.87 -12.37
N LEU A 48 -8.75 -0.27 -12.89
CA LEU A 48 -7.66 -0.38 -13.85
C LEU A 48 -8.11 -1.31 -14.97
N PHE A 49 -7.85 -0.89 -16.21
CA PHE A 49 -8.03 -1.73 -17.39
C PHE A 49 -6.67 -1.95 -18.05
N GLY A 50 -6.33 -3.22 -18.26
CA GLY A 50 -5.02 -3.63 -18.75
C GLY A 50 -3.99 -3.80 -17.64
N ASP A 51 -2.76 -4.02 -18.09
CA ASP A 51 -1.56 -4.14 -17.27
C ASP A 51 -1.21 -2.79 -16.60
N SER A 52 -1.04 -2.79 -15.27
CA SER A 52 -0.72 -1.61 -14.46
C SER A 52 0.60 -0.96 -14.82
N PHE A 53 1.53 -1.71 -15.41
CA PHE A 53 2.79 -1.18 -15.88
C PHE A 53 2.59 -0.19 -17.05
N ASN A 54 1.54 -0.41 -17.86
CA ASN A 54 1.29 0.34 -19.09
C ASN A 54 0.05 1.26 -19.01
N ASN A 55 -0.83 1.07 -18.02
CA ASN A 55 -2.13 1.72 -17.95
C ASN A 55 -2.32 2.47 -16.64
N ALA A 56 -3.03 3.59 -16.71
CA ALA A 56 -3.33 4.41 -15.54
C ALA A 56 -4.53 3.86 -14.75
N TRP A 57 -4.43 3.98 -13.43
CA TRP A 57 -5.52 3.76 -12.49
C TRP A 57 -6.52 4.91 -12.58
N ASN A 58 -7.80 4.59 -12.58
CA ASN A 58 -8.90 5.55 -12.61
C ASN A 58 -9.57 5.57 -11.24
N LEU A 59 -9.41 6.68 -10.53
CA LEU A 59 -10.06 6.96 -9.26
C LEU A 59 -11.20 7.93 -9.52
N ASN A 60 -12.42 7.54 -9.18
CA ASN A 60 -13.57 8.43 -9.14
C ASN A 60 -14.29 8.24 -7.83
N PHE A 61 -14.52 9.32 -7.11
CA PHE A 61 -15.35 9.30 -5.91
C PHE A 61 -16.30 10.48 -5.94
N ASP A 62 -17.55 10.21 -5.56
CA ASP A 62 -18.64 11.14 -5.42
C ASP A 62 -19.37 10.77 -4.14
N VAL A 63 -18.79 11.15 -3.01
CA VAL A 63 -19.36 10.78 -1.72
C VAL A 63 -20.31 11.89 -1.31
N ALA A 64 -21.57 11.82 -1.76
CA ALA A 64 -22.57 12.85 -1.50
C ALA A 64 -22.63 13.21 0.01
N GLY A 65 -22.31 14.46 0.33
CA GLY A 65 -22.30 14.99 1.70
C GLY A 65 -21.06 14.65 2.55
N ARG A 66 -20.05 13.96 1.99
CA ARG A 66 -18.78 13.68 2.67
C ARG A 66 -17.68 14.38 1.88
N GLY A 67 -16.84 15.15 2.56
CA GLY A 67 -15.92 16.14 2.00
C GLY A 67 -14.80 15.55 1.14
N SER A 68 -13.55 15.74 1.55
CA SER A 68 -12.38 15.34 0.76
C SER A 68 -11.84 13.96 1.15
N LEU A 69 -11.22 13.26 0.20
CA LEU A 69 -10.56 11.98 0.45
C LEU A 69 -9.22 12.25 1.16
N ARG A 70 -9.04 11.69 2.36
CA ARG A 70 -7.85 11.87 3.21
C ARG A 70 -6.70 10.94 2.79
N SER A 71 -7.00 9.66 2.56
CA SER A 71 -5.99 8.68 2.14
C SER A 71 -6.59 7.44 1.50
N LEU A 72 -5.77 6.75 0.71
CA LEU A 72 -6.01 5.38 0.23
C LEU A 72 -4.93 4.48 0.78
N LEU A 73 -5.32 3.37 1.40
CA LEU A 73 -4.43 2.30 1.81
C LEU A 73 -4.77 1.05 0.98
N PHE A 74 -3.74 0.49 0.39
CA PHE A 74 -3.79 -0.72 -0.40
C PHE A 74 -3.06 -1.82 0.36
N ASP A 75 -3.75 -2.92 0.65
CA ASP A 75 -3.19 -4.12 1.26
C ASP A 75 -3.24 -5.28 0.27
N GLY A 76 -2.09 -5.58 -0.31
CA GLY A 76 -1.96 -6.59 -1.37
C GLY A 76 -2.06 -8.02 -0.87
N VAL A 77 -1.78 -8.28 0.42
CA VAL A 77 -1.65 -9.63 0.99
C VAL A 77 -2.88 -10.51 0.72
N PRO A 78 -4.13 -10.07 0.98
CA PRO A 78 -5.31 -10.93 0.80
C PRO A 78 -5.60 -11.34 -0.65
N GLY A 79 -5.00 -10.66 -1.65
CA GLY A 79 -5.18 -11.04 -3.06
C GLY A 79 -3.87 -11.32 -3.78
N ASN A 80 -2.80 -11.64 -3.06
CA ASN A 80 -1.48 -11.90 -3.63
C ASN A 80 -1.02 -10.79 -4.59
N THR A 81 -1.36 -9.54 -4.29
CA THR A 81 -0.93 -8.38 -5.05
C THR A 81 0.35 -7.83 -4.43
N VAL A 82 1.31 -7.47 -5.27
CA VAL A 82 2.53 -6.77 -4.87
C VAL A 82 2.61 -5.45 -5.61
N PHE A 83 3.31 -4.48 -5.03
CA PHE A 83 3.63 -3.21 -5.65
C PHE A 83 5.11 -3.26 -6.05
N ASP A 84 5.38 -3.30 -7.35
CA ASP A 84 6.74 -3.38 -7.89
C ASP A 84 7.18 -1.97 -8.33
N ILE A 85 8.18 -1.45 -7.64
CA ILE A 85 8.72 -0.12 -7.87
C ILE A 85 10.18 -0.22 -8.25
N CYS A 86 10.69 0.87 -8.77
CA CYS A 86 12.12 1.03 -8.91
C CYS A 86 12.69 1.46 -7.57
N GLY A 87 13.48 0.58 -6.94
CA GLY A 87 14.22 0.87 -5.71
C GLY A 87 15.26 1.99 -5.83
N ASN A 88 15.27 2.73 -6.94
CA ASN A 88 16.07 3.93 -7.19
C ASN A 88 15.16 5.09 -7.61
N ASN A 89 15.73 6.29 -7.78
CA ASN A 89 14.95 7.47 -8.15
C ASN A 89 14.50 7.49 -9.62
N ASN A 90 14.75 6.43 -10.41
CA ASN A 90 14.24 6.37 -11.77
C ASN A 90 12.76 6.01 -11.76
N GLN A 91 12.00 6.64 -12.63
CA GLN A 91 10.58 6.33 -12.77
C GLN A 91 10.33 4.88 -13.21
N TRP A 92 11.25 4.30 -13.99
CA TRP A 92 11.17 2.94 -14.54
C TRP A 92 12.51 2.20 -14.47
N CYS A 93 12.45 0.88 -14.37
CA CYS A 93 13.57 -0.04 -14.23
C CYS A 93 13.24 -1.39 -14.89
N GLY A 94 14.24 -1.97 -15.55
CA GLY A 94 14.14 -3.27 -16.22
C GLY A 94 14.58 -4.44 -15.33
N GLY A 95 14.09 -5.65 -15.59
CA GLY A 95 14.18 -6.86 -14.75
C GLY A 95 15.56 -7.41 -14.36
N ASN A 96 16.65 -6.67 -14.58
CA ASN A 96 17.96 -6.94 -13.98
C ASN A 96 18.29 -6.03 -12.79
N THR A 97 17.43 -5.07 -12.46
CA THR A 97 17.58 -4.18 -11.30
C THR A 97 16.43 -4.43 -10.33
N GLY A 98 16.72 -4.94 -9.13
CA GLY A 98 15.70 -5.26 -8.14
C GLY A 98 16.00 -6.56 -7.38
N THR A 99 15.02 -7.02 -6.63
CA THR A 99 15.00 -8.29 -5.89
C THR A 99 15.05 -9.42 -6.91
N PRO A 100 16.07 -10.30 -6.90
CA PRO A 100 16.17 -11.40 -7.85
C PRO A 100 14.86 -12.20 -8.00
N GLY A 101 14.34 -12.26 -9.22
CA GLY A 101 13.06 -12.90 -9.53
C GLY A 101 11.86 -11.94 -9.65
N SER A 102 12.04 -10.64 -9.42
CA SER A 102 11.07 -9.59 -9.79
C SER A 102 11.12 -9.31 -11.29
N ALA A 103 10.07 -8.62 -11.78
CA ALA A 103 9.97 -8.19 -13.17
C ALA A 103 10.41 -6.71 -13.29
N ASN A 104 9.85 -5.99 -14.26
CA ASN A 104 10.03 -4.54 -14.34
C ASN A 104 9.08 -3.88 -13.34
N GLY A 105 9.52 -2.80 -12.69
CA GLY A 105 8.68 -1.99 -11.82
C GLY A 105 8.44 -0.58 -12.36
N LEU A 106 7.41 0.08 -11.83
CA LEU A 106 7.06 1.47 -12.14
C LEU A 106 6.74 2.23 -10.85
N ASN A 107 7.52 3.28 -10.59
CA ASN A 107 7.29 4.16 -9.45
C ASN A 107 5.93 4.87 -9.60
N PHE A 108 5.22 5.00 -8.47
CA PHE A 108 4.04 5.87 -8.39
C PHE A 108 4.35 7.23 -8.99
N SER A 109 3.54 7.62 -9.98
CA SER A 109 3.75 8.85 -10.72
C SER A 109 2.48 9.28 -11.42
N GLY A 110 2.39 10.57 -11.72
CA GLY A 110 1.20 11.16 -12.32
C GLY A 110 0.04 11.25 -11.33
N PHE A 111 -0.59 12.42 -11.27
CA PHE A 111 -1.89 12.57 -10.64
C PHE A 111 -2.61 13.71 -11.36
N SER A 112 -3.64 13.37 -12.14
CA SER A 112 -4.35 14.38 -12.93
C SER A 112 -5.16 15.32 -12.03
N ASN A 113 -5.61 16.46 -12.58
CA ASN A 113 -6.67 17.31 -12.00
C ASN A 113 -6.44 17.79 -10.55
N THR A 114 -5.20 17.84 -10.07
CA THR A 114 -4.86 18.36 -8.73
C THR A 114 -3.44 18.92 -8.70
N ASN A 115 -3.23 19.88 -7.80
CA ASN A 115 -1.92 20.44 -7.49
C ASN A 115 -1.54 20.25 -6.01
N ILE A 116 -2.29 19.40 -5.28
CA ILE A 116 -1.96 19.12 -3.88
C ILE A 116 -0.70 18.26 -3.80
N ALA A 117 0.05 18.42 -2.70
CA ALA A 117 1.11 17.48 -2.38
C ALA A 117 0.49 16.12 -2.02
N ILE A 118 0.92 15.06 -2.71
CA ILE A 118 0.50 13.68 -2.46
C ILE A 118 1.72 12.92 -1.98
N THR A 119 1.62 12.33 -0.80
CA THR A 119 2.68 11.47 -0.27
C THR A 119 2.33 10.02 -0.58
N ALA A 120 3.16 9.41 -1.41
CA ALA A 120 3.14 7.99 -1.70
C ALA A 120 4.09 7.26 -0.75
N THR A 121 3.65 6.18 -0.12
CA THR A 121 4.47 5.41 0.82
C THR A 121 4.26 3.93 0.61
N TYR A 122 5.36 3.19 0.52
CA TYR A 122 5.37 1.74 0.40
C TYR A 122 5.79 1.11 1.73
N PHE A 123 5.18 -0.01 2.08
CA PHE A 123 5.43 -0.70 3.34
C PHE A 123 5.60 -2.20 3.11
N ASP A 124 6.22 -2.86 4.09
CA ASP A 124 6.35 -4.31 4.13
C ASP A 124 7.04 -4.85 2.87
N ALA A 125 8.33 -4.51 2.74
CA ALA A 125 9.19 -4.97 1.65
C ALA A 125 9.21 -6.51 1.59
N LEU A 126 9.10 -7.04 0.38
CA LEU A 126 8.86 -8.46 0.14
C LEU A 126 10.10 -9.15 -0.45
N ALA A 127 10.52 -10.24 0.17
CA ALA A 127 11.49 -11.17 -0.39
C ALA A 127 10.84 -12.04 -1.49
N ILE A 128 11.59 -12.37 -2.54
CA ILE A 128 11.16 -13.32 -3.57
C ILE A 128 11.99 -14.60 -3.45
N GLY A 129 11.34 -15.71 -3.10
CA GLY A 129 12.02 -16.97 -2.83
C GLY A 129 13.05 -16.82 -1.70
N ASN A 130 14.33 -17.08 -2.00
CA ASN A 130 15.44 -16.96 -1.06
C ASN A 130 16.19 -15.61 -1.19
N ALA A 131 15.74 -14.71 -2.07
CA ALA A 131 16.39 -13.43 -2.28
C ALA A 131 15.91 -12.42 -1.23
N SER A 132 16.86 -11.76 -0.56
CA SER A 132 16.56 -10.67 0.37
C SER A 132 15.86 -9.52 -0.36
N PRO A 133 14.89 -8.84 0.29
CA PRO A 133 14.24 -7.66 -0.29
C PRO A 133 15.26 -6.53 -0.44
N VAL A 134 15.23 -5.83 -1.58
CA VAL A 134 16.14 -4.69 -1.84
C VAL A 134 15.42 -3.33 -1.91
N GLY A 135 14.15 -3.27 -1.50
CA GLY A 135 13.38 -2.03 -1.41
C GLY A 135 12.66 -1.65 -2.70
N ASP A 136 12.23 -2.64 -3.47
CA ASP A 136 11.58 -2.51 -4.77
C ASP A 136 10.22 -3.22 -4.83
N VAL A 137 10.07 -4.36 -4.16
CA VAL A 137 8.77 -5.07 -4.08
C VAL A 137 8.16 -4.91 -2.70
N PHE A 138 6.89 -4.51 -2.64
CA PHE A 138 6.18 -4.22 -1.40
C PHE A 138 4.80 -4.87 -1.38
N THR A 139 4.27 -5.16 -0.18
CA THR A 139 2.93 -5.75 -0.04
C THR A 139 1.85 -4.72 0.29
N LYS A 140 2.23 -3.49 0.63
CA LYS A 140 1.31 -2.40 0.96
C LYS A 140 1.75 -1.08 0.36
N PHE A 141 0.77 -0.27 0.01
CA PHE A 141 0.94 1.07 -0.55
C PHE A 141 -0.07 2.04 0.05
N LYS A 142 0.34 3.27 0.34
CA LYS A 142 -0.55 4.34 0.83
C LYS A 142 -0.35 5.60 0.01
N LEU A 143 -1.48 6.20 -0.38
CA LEU A 143 -1.56 7.59 -0.81
C LEU A 143 -2.14 8.44 0.31
N ASP A 144 -1.43 9.50 0.67
CA ASP A 144 -1.84 10.49 1.66
C ASP A 144 -2.00 11.86 0.97
N PHE A 145 -3.23 12.40 1.03
CA PHE A 145 -3.59 13.64 0.33
C PHE A 145 -3.49 14.88 1.21
N GLY A 146 -2.74 14.80 2.33
CA GLY A 146 -2.56 15.90 3.26
C GLY A 146 -3.80 16.29 4.07
N GLY A 147 -3.66 17.35 4.87
CA GLY A 147 -4.66 17.78 5.85
C GLY A 147 -5.98 18.28 5.25
N ASN A 148 -5.95 18.78 4.02
CA ASN A 148 -7.15 19.24 3.32
C ASN A 148 -7.81 18.14 2.48
N GLY A 149 -7.13 17.00 2.31
CA GLY A 149 -7.57 15.90 1.46
C GLY A 149 -7.63 16.26 -0.03
N LEU A 150 -8.04 15.28 -0.82
CA LEU A 150 -8.30 15.38 -2.24
C LEU A 150 -9.79 15.71 -2.47
N ALA A 151 -10.06 16.76 -3.24
CA ALA A 151 -11.43 17.15 -3.58
C ALA A 151 -12.11 16.11 -4.48
N GLN A 152 -13.44 16.14 -4.54
CA GLN A 152 -14.20 15.25 -5.41
C GLN A 152 -13.89 15.49 -6.89
N ASN A 153 -13.42 14.46 -7.60
CA ASN A 153 -13.20 14.48 -9.05
C ASN A 153 -12.93 13.07 -9.59
N ALA A 154 -12.77 12.98 -10.92
CA ALA A 154 -12.09 11.89 -11.58
C ALA A 154 -10.58 12.18 -11.68
N TYR A 155 -9.80 11.20 -11.23
CA TYR A 155 -8.35 11.26 -11.13
C TYR A 155 -7.72 10.06 -11.83
N GLN A 156 -6.54 10.29 -12.38
CA GLN A 156 -5.70 9.25 -12.97
C GLN A 156 -4.30 9.30 -12.40
N PHE A 157 -3.75 8.14 -12.09
CA PHE A 157 -2.38 7.98 -11.60
C PHE A 157 -1.78 6.66 -12.07
N ASN A 158 -0.46 6.59 -12.08
CA ASN A 158 0.27 5.37 -12.41
C ASN A 158 0.80 4.75 -11.12
N LEU A 159 0.68 3.43 -11.04
CA LEU A 159 1.17 2.60 -9.96
C LEU A 159 1.29 1.19 -10.54
N ASP A 160 2.44 0.56 -10.39
CA ASP A 160 2.57 -0.84 -10.80
C ASP A 160 2.04 -1.79 -9.75
N THR A 161 1.42 -2.86 -10.22
CA THR A 161 0.99 -3.97 -9.39
C THR A 161 1.17 -5.28 -10.13
N ASP A 162 1.72 -6.26 -9.43
CA ASP A 162 1.88 -7.61 -9.93
C ASP A 162 1.13 -8.62 -9.06
N ASN A 163 1.00 -9.85 -9.58
CA ASN A 163 0.49 -10.97 -8.80
C ASN A 163 1.63 -11.90 -8.39
N ALA A 164 1.76 -12.11 -7.07
CA ALA A 164 2.60 -13.17 -6.55
C ALA A 164 2.03 -14.54 -6.97
N LYS A 165 2.88 -15.39 -7.54
CA LYS A 165 2.51 -16.77 -7.95
C LYS A 165 2.21 -17.68 -6.77
N THR A 166 2.72 -17.34 -5.59
CA THR A 166 2.52 -18.06 -4.34
C THR A 166 1.93 -17.13 -3.30
N THR A 167 1.29 -17.70 -2.29
CA THR A 167 0.75 -16.95 -1.16
C THR A 167 1.81 -16.05 -0.54
N ILE A 168 1.48 -14.76 -0.39
CA ILE A 168 2.33 -13.83 0.35
C ILE A 168 2.29 -14.20 1.83
N VAL A 169 3.46 -14.48 2.40
CA VAL A 169 3.61 -14.74 3.83
C VAL A 169 4.06 -13.45 4.51
N PRO A 170 3.22 -12.82 5.37
CA PRO A 170 3.62 -11.61 6.08
C PRO A 170 4.86 -11.87 6.93
N ALA A 171 5.75 -10.88 6.99
CA ALA A 171 6.87 -10.93 7.92
C ALA A 171 6.32 -11.06 9.35
N VAL A 172 6.71 -12.14 10.03
CA VAL A 172 6.37 -12.33 11.44
C VAL A 172 7.27 -11.39 12.24
N PRO A 173 6.71 -10.46 13.04
CA PRO A 173 7.53 -9.63 13.91
C PRO A 173 8.44 -10.52 14.75
N GLU A 174 9.72 -10.16 14.85
CA GLU A 174 10.65 -10.91 15.70
C GLU A 174 10.02 -11.07 17.09
N PRO A 175 9.97 -12.29 17.65
CA PRO A 175 9.35 -12.49 18.95
C PRO A 175 9.98 -11.56 19.96
N ALA A 176 9.16 -10.82 20.72
CA ALA A 176 9.62 -9.96 21.81
C ALA A 176 10.53 -10.70 22.82
N SER A 177 10.46 -12.04 22.83
CA SER A 177 11.38 -12.95 23.52
C SER A 177 12.85 -12.72 23.19
N MET A 178 13.21 -12.31 21.96
CA MET A 178 14.59 -11.96 21.58
C MET A 178 15.05 -10.70 22.32
N SER A 179 14.20 -9.66 22.35
CA SER A 179 14.47 -8.45 23.12
C SER A 179 14.53 -8.74 24.62
N LEU A 180 13.62 -9.58 25.12
CA LEU A 180 13.59 -9.97 26.53
C LEU A 180 14.82 -10.80 26.93
N LEU A 181 15.28 -11.70 26.05
CA LEU A 181 16.51 -12.46 26.22
C LEU A 181 17.73 -11.53 26.24
N GLY A 182 17.80 -10.57 25.30
CA GLY A 182 18.84 -9.56 25.26
C GLY A 182 18.88 -8.70 26.53
N LEU A 183 17.73 -8.22 26.99
CA LEU A 183 17.60 -7.46 28.23
C LEU A 183 17.94 -8.30 29.47
N GLY A 184 17.51 -9.57 29.50
CA GLY A 184 17.83 -10.51 30.57
C GLY A 184 19.33 -10.78 30.69
N LEU A 185 20.01 -11.00 29.55
CA LEU A 185 21.46 -11.18 29.48
C LEU A 185 22.21 -9.90 29.89
N ALA A 186 21.75 -8.73 29.47
CA ALA A 186 22.32 -7.45 29.89
C ALA A 186 22.18 -7.24 31.42
N GLY A 187 21.01 -7.57 31.98
CA GLY A 187 20.77 -7.54 33.43
C GLY A 187 21.69 -8.46 34.22
N LEU A 188 21.88 -9.70 33.75
CA LEU A 188 22.81 -10.66 34.37
C LEU A 188 24.27 -10.20 34.29
N GLY A 189 24.68 -9.60 33.15
CA GLY A 189 26.01 -9.01 32.98
C GLY A 189 26.28 -7.85 33.95
N ALA A 190 25.29 -6.99 34.16
CA ALA A 190 25.37 -5.89 35.12
C ALA A 190 25.49 -6.39 36.57
N LEU A 191 24.74 -7.43 36.94
CA LEU A 191 24.82 -8.05 38.27
C LEU A 191 26.19 -8.71 38.53
N ARG A 192 26.81 -9.32 37.51
CA ARG A 192 28.14 -9.92 37.62
C ARG A 192 29.24 -8.88 37.84
N ARG A 193 29.18 -7.73 37.14
CA ARG A 193 30.15 -6.63 37.34
C ARG A 193 30.11 -6.06 38.76
N ARG A 194 28.91 -5.92 39.35
CA ARG A 194 28.76 -5.42 40.72
C ARG A 194 29.41 -6.32 41.78
N LYS A 195 29.54 -7.63 41.53
CA LYS A 195 30.19 -8.57 42.44
C LYS A 195 31.72 -8.62 42.32
N GLN A 196 32.31 -8.06 41.27
CA GLN A 196 33.76 -8.04 41.07
C GLN A 196 34.42 -6.72 41.52
N SER A 197 33.63 -5.70 41.83
CA SER A 197 34.11 -4.39 42.32
C SER A 197 34.03 -4.25 43.85
N VAL A 198 33.91 -5.36 44.59
CA VAL A 198 33.96 -5.43 46.06
C VAL A 198 35.11 -6.33 46.47
#